data_AF-A0A8X8YKR5-F1
#
_entry.id   AF-A0A8X8YKR5-F1
#
_cell.length_a   1.000
_cell.length_b   1.000
_cell.length_c   1.000
_cell.angle_alpha   90.00
_cell.angle_beta   90.00
_cell.angle_gamma   90.00
#
_symmetry.space_group_name_H-M   'P 1'
#
loop_
_entity.id
_entity.type
_entity.pdbx_description
1 polymer ?
#
loop_
_entity_poly.entity_id
_entity_poly.type
_entity_poly.pdbx_seq_one_letter_code
_entity_poly.pdbx_strand_id
1 'polypeptide(L)'
;MENLNGKKKTMGRRKIEIKKIEKKSSLQVAFTKRRGGLFRKASEIAVYCGAEMAILVQSPGGKLFSYGQPSVRAVVDRVDPTPATEAGRIPCEYEGRVQYEEAKRKLETEVRIAAEREIEAGLWWEEPDEGLELHQLEELLKSLEDFCGEVAERLSVYPPQLSLPQTSSSIHNYYTFISKN
;
A
#
# COMPACT_ATOMS: atom_id res chain seq x y z
N MET A 1 -43.30 3.34 -17.24
CA MET A 1 -41.84 3.07 -17.34
C MET A 1 -41.13 4.23 -16.67
N GLU A 2 -40.70 4.07 -15.42
CA GLU A 2 -40.01 5.13 -14.67
C GLU A 2 -38.53 5.17 -15.05
N ASN A 3 -38.05 6.36 -15.43
CA ASN A 3 -36.65 6.63 -15.73
C ASN A 3 -35.84 6.69 -14.41
N LEU A 4 -35.07 5.65 -14.12
CA LEU A 4 -34.05 5.65 -13.06
C LEU A 4 -32.86 6.50 -13.51
N ASN A 5 -32.96 7.80 -13.26
CA ASN A 5 -31.93 8.78 -13.57
C ASN A 5 -30.64 8.47 -12.77
N GLY A 6 -29.58 8.05 -13.46
CA GLY A 6 -28.29 7.69 -12.88
C GLY A 6 -27.60 8.88 -12.21
N LYS A 7 -27.87 9.12 -10.92
CA LYS A 7 -27.17 10.13 -10.14
C LYS A 7 -25.69 9.76 -10.01
N LYS A 8 -24.81 10.63 -10.52
CA LYS A 8 -23.35 10.53 -10.36
C LYS A 8 -22.98 10.43 -8.88
N LYS A 9 -22.20 9.41 -8.51
CA LYS A 9 -21.76 9.15 -7.12
C LYS A 9 -20.95 10.28 -6.50
N THR A 10 -20.21 11.06 -7.30
CA THR A 10 -19.39 12.17 -6.81
C THR A 10 -19.52 13.40 -7.71
N MET A 11 -19.24 14.56 -7.11
CA MET A 11 -19.37 15.86 -7.78
C MET A 11 -18.12 16.26 -8.58
N GLY A 12 -17.11 15.38 -8.67
CA GLY A 12 -15.87 15.61 -9.42
C GLY A 12 -15.01 16.78 -8.92
N ARG A 13 -14.01 17.15 -9.74
CA ARG A 13 -13.17 18.34 -9.49
C ARG A 13 -14.01 19.60 -9.74
N ARG A 14 -14.14 20.45 -8.73
CA ARG A 14 -14.81 21.75 -8.85
C ARG A 14 -13.79 22.88 -8.87
N LYS A 15 -14.12 23.94 -9.61
CA LYS A 15 -13.37 25.20 -9.56
C LYS A 15 -13.55 25.83 -8.17
N ILE A 16 -12.46 26.34 -7.61
CA ILE A 16 -12.44 27.08 -6.35
C ILE A 16 -11.63 28.36 -6.55
N GLU A 17 -11.93 29.40 -5.80
CA GLU A 17 -11.19 30.66 -5.84
C GLU A 17 -9.77 30.50 -5.29
N ILE A 18 -8.82 31.26 -5.83
CA ILE A 18 -7.43 31.31 -5.34
C ILE A 18 -7.38 32.27 -4.15
N LYS A 19 -7.89 31.79 -3.02
CA LYS A 19 -7.82 32.46 -1.71
C LYS A 19 -7.58 31.43 -0.61
N LYS A 20 -7.31 31.89 0.61
CA LYS A 20 -7.14 31.00 1.77
C LYS A 20 -8.41 30.17 2.00
N ILE A 21 -8.26 28.85 2.09
CA ILE A 21 -9.39 27.95 2.39
C ILE A 21 -9.68 28.05 3.90
N GLU A 22 -10.86 28.52 4.25
CA GLU A 22 -11.26 28.72 5.65
C GLU A 22 -11.59 27.39 6.36
N LYS A 23 -12.26 26.47 5.65
CA LYS A 23 -12.63 25.17 6.20
C LYS A 23 -11.38 24.30 6.43
N LYS A 24 -11.05 24.06 7.70
CA LYS A 24 -9.83 23.31 8.12
C LYS A 24 -9.68 21.94 7.44
N SER A 25 -10.74 21.13 7.32
CA SER A 25 -10.64 19.82 6.66
C SER A 25 -10.34 19.93 5.17
N SER A 26 -10.99 20.86 4.48
CA SER A 26 -10.72 21.15 3.06
C SER A 26 -9.32 21.73 2.87
N LEU A 27 -8.85 22.57 3.79
CA LEU A 27 -7.48 23.11 3.79
C LEU A 27 -6.44 22.00 3.94
N GLN A 28 -6.61 21.08 4.89
CA GLN A 28 -5.70 19.94 5.11
C GLN A 28 -5.65 19.02 3.88
N VAL A 29 -6.82 18.66 3.32
CA VAL A 29 -6.89 17.84 2.10
C VAL A 29 -6.24 18.55 0.92
N ALA A 30 -6.53 19.84 0.72
CA ALA A 30 -5.93 20.63 -0.35
C ALA A 30 -4.43 20.76 -0.17
N PHE A 31 -3.93 20.99 1.04
CA PHE A 31 -2.50 21.04 1.35
C PHE A 31 -1.80 19.75 0.94
N THR A 32 -2.30 18.60 1.42
CA THR A 32 -1.70 17.30 1.10
C THR A 32 -1.68 17.02 -0.40
N LYS A 33 -2.82 17.24 -1.09
CA LYS A 33 -2.92 17.01 -2.54
C LYS A 33 -2.07 17.98 -3.36
N ARG A 34 -2.09 19.28 -3.04
CA ARG A 34 -1.32 20.30 -3.76
C ARG A 34 0.17 20.17 -3.52
N ARG A 35 0.60 19.90 -2.28
CA ARG A 35 2.01 19.63 -1.96
C ARG A 35 2.53 18.43 -2.73
N GLY A 36 1.78 17.32 -2.74
CA GLY A 36 2.14 16.13 -3.52
C GLY A 36 2.23 16.41 -5.03
N GLY A 37 1.23 17.11 -5.58
CA GLY A 37 1.23 17.51 -6.99
C GLY A 37 2.38 18.47 -7.34
N LEU A 38 2.70 19.41 -6.45
CA LEU A 38 3.82 20.35 -6.60
C LEU A 38 5.15 19.60 -6.65
N PHE A 39 5.41 18.70 -5.70
CA PHE A 39 6.66 17.93 -5.67
C PHE A 39 6.80 17.02 -6.89
N ARG A 40 5.70 16.39 -7.34
CA ARG A 40 5.73 15.61 -8.58
C ARG A 40 6.03 16.45 -9.81
N LYS A 41 5.49 17.67 -9.91
CA LYS A 41 5.81 18.55 -11.03
C LYS A 41 7.24 19.07 -10.96
N ALA A 42 7.73 19.35 -9.76
CA ALA A 42 9.13 19.72 -9.55
C ALA A 42 10.08 18.60 -9.98
N SER A 43 9.79 17.34 -9.62
CA SER A 43 10.60 16.19 -10.04
C SER A 43 10.58 15.94 -11.53
N GLU A 44 9.41 16.07 -12.18
CA GLU A 44 9.31 16.01 -13.63
C GLU A 44 10.20 17.09 -14.28
N ILE A 45 10.08 18.36 -13.86
CA ILE A 45 10.88 19.46 -14.42
C ILE A 45 12.38 19.26 -14.16
N ALA A 46 12.75 18.86 -12.96
CA ALA A 46 14.13 18.61 -12.59
C ALA A 46 14.78 17.53 -13.47
N VAL A 47 14.04 16.45 -13.77
CA VAL A 47 14.49 15.39 -14.69
C VAL A 47 14.56 15.87 -16.14
N TYR A 48 13.51 16.53 -16.65
CA TYR A 48 13.47 16.97 -18.05
C TYR A 48 14.51 18.03 -18.38
N CYS A 49 14.74 18.96 -17.47
CA CYS A 49 15.61 20.12 -17.71
C CYS A 49 16.98 19.97 -17.05
N GLY A 50 17.24 18.91 -16.29
CA GLY A 50 18.43 18.82 -15.44
C GLY A 50 18.48 19.95 -14.40
N ALA A 51 17.33 20.49 -14.02
CA ALA A 51 17.25 21.67 -13.17
C ALA A 51 17.47 21.33 -11.70
N GLU A 52 18.37 22.07 -11.06
CA GLU A 52 18.62 21.97 -9.62
C GLU A 52 17.66 22.91 -8.89
N MET A 53 16.92 22.40 -7.91
CA MET A 53 15.90 23.17 -7.20
C MET A 53 15.62 22.62 -5.82
N ALA A 54 15.18 23.50 -4.92
CA ALA A 54 14.68 23.13 -3.60
C ALA A 54 13.33 23.81 -3.33
N ILE A 55 12.40 23.06 -2.75
CA ILE A 55 11.07 23.52 -2.36
C ILE A 55 10.89 23.22 -0.88
N LEU A 56 10.52 24.24 -0.11
CA LEU A 56 10.22 24.16 1.31
C LEU A 56 8.76 24.57 1.53
N VAL A 57 8.00 23.73 2.22
CA VAL A 57 6.57 23.96 2.47
C VAL A 57 6.25 23.67 3.92
N GLN A 58 5.72 24.66 4.64
CA GLN A 58 5.17 24.46 5.98
C GLN A 58 3.67 24.15 5.91
N SER A 59 3.22 23.13 6.63
CA SER A 59 1.80 22.86 6.80
C SER A 59 1.14 23.85 7.74
N PRO A 60 -0.20 24.01 7.66
CA PRO A 60 -0.95 24.73 8.68
C PRO A 60 -0.76 24.19 10.11
N GLY A 61 -0.29 22.95 10.26
CA GLY A 61 0.05 22.33 11.55
C GLY A 61 1.51 22.53 11.98
N GLY A 62 2.28 23.40 11.32
CA GLY A 62 3.67 23.72 11.67
C GLY A 62 4.71 22.72 11.16
N LYS A 63 4.31 21.54 10.66
CA LYS A 63 5.23 20.55 10.09
C LYS A 63 5.83 21.04 8.76
N LEU A 64 7.16 20.98 8.66
CA LEU A 64 7.93 21.33 7.46
C LEU A 64 8.05 20.12 6.53
N PHE A 65 7.94 20.35 5.22
CA PHE A 65 8.12 19.37 4.17
C PHE A 65 9.04 19.95 3.11
N SER A 66 9.85 19.10 2.50
CA SER A 66 10.79 19.54 1.49
C SER A 66 10.88 18.59 0.29
N TYR A 67 11.28 19.17 -0.83
CA TYR A 67 11.73 18.50 -2.03
C TYR A 67 13.04 19.15 -2.47
N GLY A 68 14.02 18.37 -2.91
CA GLY A 68 15.27 18.90 -3.45
C GLY A 68 15.83 18.02 -4.55
N GLN A 69 16.44 18.65 -5.55
CA GLN A 69 17.26 18.01 -6.56
C GLN A 69 18.55 18.82 -6.71
N PRO A 70 19.74 18.24 -6.48
CA PRO A 70 20.01 16.86 -6.05
C PRO A 70 19.70 16.60 -4.56
N SER A 71 19.72 17.63 -3.71
CA SER A 71 19.16 17.59 -2.36
C SER A 71 18.88 19.01 -1.89
N VAL A 72 17.99 19.17 -0.91
CA VAL A 72 17.65 20.50 -0.36
C VAL A 72 18.91 21.21 0.16
N ARG A 73 19.74 20.48 0.90
CA ARG A 73 20.97 21.02 1.47
C ARG A 73 21.96 21.44 0.38
N ALA A 74 22.19 20.60 -0.62
CA ALA A 74 23.09 20.93 -1.72
C ALA A 74 22.67 22.20 -2.48
N VAL A 75 21.35 22.44 -2.62
CA VAL A 75 20.85 23.65 -3.25
C VAL A 75 20.97 24.87 -2.32
N VAL A 76 20.64 24.72 -1.04
CA VAL A 76 20.73 25.81 -0.04
C VAL A 76 22.18 26.26 0.16
N ASP A 77 23.12 25.33 0.33
CA ASP A 77 24.54 25.61 0.57
C ASP A 77 25.19 26.42 -0.57
N ARG A 78 24.61 26.37 -1.79
CA ARG A 78 25.06 27.16 -2.94
C ARG A 78 24.48 28.57 -2.97
N VAL A 79 23.30 28.76 -2.39
CA VAL A 79 22.63 30.06 -2.34
C VAL A 79 23.14 30.89 -1.16
N ASP A 80 23.42 30.23 -0.03
CA ASP A 80 24.01 30.85 1.14
C ASP A 80 25.11 29.91 1.71
N PRO A 81 26.39 30.19 1.43
CA PRO A 81 27.50 29.34 1.85
C PRO A 81 27.89 29.52 3.33
N THR A 82 27.07 30.22 4.13
CA THR A 82 27.30 30.27 5.57
C THR A 82 27.31 28.85 6.16
N PRO A 83 28.26 28.52 7.05
CA PRO A 83 28.29 27.21 7.69
C PRO A 83 27.05 27.12 8.58
N ALA A 84 26.00 26.49 8.06
CA ALA A 84 24.80 26.21 8.81
C ALA A 84 25.20 25.39 10.04
N THR A 85 25.15 26.01 11.22
CA THR A 85 25.06 25.31 12.51
C THR A 85 24.01 24.21 12.34
N GLU A 86 24.28 23.00 12.86
CA GLU A 86 23.60 21.72 12.63
C GLU A 86 22.09 21.66 13.03
N ALA A 87 21.38 22.79 12.97
CA ALA A 87 19.98 22.93 13.27
C ALA A 87 19.12 22.37 12.13
N GLY A 88 18.78 21.10 12.27
CA GLY A 88 17.54 20.54 11.73
C GLY A 88 17.69 19.88 10.37
N ARG A 89 17.84 18.55 10.37
CA ARG A 89 17.58 17.72 9.21
C ARG A 89 16.12 17.93 8.80
N ILE A 90 15.87 18.74 7.77
CA ILE A 90 14.52 18.91 7.22
C ILE A 90 14.12 17.56 6.62
N PRO A 91 13.05 16.91 7.09
CA PRO A 91 12.66 15.61 6.55
C PRO A 91 12.23 15.76 5.08
N CYS A 92 13.02 15.20 4.16
CA CYS A 92 12.63 15.04 2.77
C CYS A 92 11.62 13.88 2.66
N GLU A 93 10.38 14.16 3.04
CA GLU A 93 9.30 13.16 3.04
C GLU A 93 8.92 12.69 1.62
N TYR A 94 9.24 13.48 0.59
CA TYR A 94 8.95 13.12 -0.80
C TYR A 94 9.83 11.97 -1.28
N GLU A 95 11.14 12.03 -1.06
CA GLU A 95 12.07 10.95 -1.45
C GLU A 95 11.69 9.62 -0.80
N GLY A 96 11.42 9.60 0.50
CA GLY A 96 11.01 8.37 1.20
C GLY A 96 9.68 7.79 0.72
N ARG A 97 8.73 8.64 0.32
CA ARG A 97 7.44 8.19 -0.22
C ARG A 97 7.58 7.62 -1.64
N VAL A 98 8.39 8.26 -2.49
CA VAL A 98 8.66 7.76 -3.85
C VAL A 98 9.35 6.39 -3.79
N GLN A 99 10.38 6.25 -2.94
CA GLN A 99 11.06 4.97 -2.73
C GLN A 99 10.11 3.88 -2.23
N TYR A 100 9.21 4.21 -1.29
CA TYR A 100 8.19 3.28 -0.81
C TYR A 100 7.21 2.86 -1.91
N GLU A 101 6.71 3.81 -2.70
CA GLU A 101 5.79 3.52 -3.80
C GLU A 101 6.44 2.67 -4.90
N GLU A 102 7.73 2.91 -5.20
CA GLU A 102 8.51 2.08 -6.12
C GLU A 102 8.74 0.67 -5.58
N ALA A 103 9.14 0.54 -4.31
CA ALA A 103 9.33 -0.76 -3.66
C ALA A 103 8.02 -1.56 -3.62
N LYS A 104 6.91 -0.91 -3.29
CA LYS A 104 5.58 -1.52 -3.29
C LYS A 104 5.21 -2.04 -4.68
N ARG A 105 5.44 -1.23 -5.72
CA ARG A 105 5.14 -1.61 -7.11
C ARG A 105 5.99 -2.80 -7.57
N LYS A 106 7.27 -2.85 -7.18
CA LYS A 106 8.14 -4.01 -7.45
C LYS A 106 7.63 -5.28 -6.78
N LEU A 107 7.27 -5.18 -5.50
CA LEU A 107 6.70 -6.31 -4.76
C LEU A 107 5.39 -6.82 -5.39
N GLU A 108 4.49 -5.91 -5.77
CA GLU A 108 3.23 -6.27 -6.46
C GLU A 108 3.49 -7.01 -7.78
N THR A 109 4.50 -6.59 -8.55
CA THR A 109 4.86 -7.31 -9.78
C THR A 109 5.47 -8.68 -9.51
N GLU A 110 6.30 -8.81 -8.49
CA GLU A 110 6.90 -10.09 -8.11
C GLU A 110 5.84 -11.08 -7.61
N VAL A 111 4.89 -10.63 -6.79
CA VAL A 111 3.75 -11.46 -6.34
C VAL A 111 2.94 -11.95 -7.53
N ARG A 112 2.70 -11.11 -8.53
CA ARG A 112 1.97 -11.52 -9.75
C ARG A 112 2.73 -12.58 -10.54
N ILE A 113 4.04 -12.39 -10.71
CA ILE A 113 4.90 -13.37 -11.42
C ILE A 113 4.98 -14.68 -10.64
N ALA A 114 5.07 -14.63 -9.31
CA ALA A 114 5.06 -15.81 -8.45
C ALA A 114 3.73 -16.58 -8.57
N ALA A 115 2.61 -15.87 -8.57
CA ALA A 115 1.29 -16.49 -8.78
C ALA A 115 1.15 -17.10 -10.19
N GLU A 116 1.66 -16.44 -11.23
CA GLU A 116 1.71 -17.00 -12.59
C GLU A 116 2.58 -18.27 -12.65
N ARG A 117 3.72 -18.29 -11.95
CA ARG A 117 4.59 -19.47 -11.84
C ARG A 117 3.96 -20.62 -11.05
N GLU A 118 3.19 -20.35 -10.00
CA GLU A 118 2.46 -21.39 -9.27
C GLU A 118 1.35 -22.02 -10.13
N ILE A 119 0.69 -21.23 -10.99
CA ILE A 119 -0.29 -21.76 -11.94
C ILE A 119 0.40 -22.61 -13.03
N GLU A 120 1.56 -22.17 -13.52
CA GLU A 120 2.33 -22.88 -14.56
C GLU A 120 3.05 -24.12 -14.02
N ALA A 121 3.46 -24.13 -12.76
CA ALA A 121 4.08 -25.27 -12.09
C ALA A 121 3.10 -26.43 -11.83
N GLY A 122 1.79 -26.21 -12.01
CA GLY A 122 0.76 -27.20 -11.74
C GLY A 122 0.63 -27.53 -10.26
N LEU A 123 -0.46 -28.18 -9.89
CA LEU A 123 -0.62 -28.73 -8.55
C LEU A 123 0.27 -29.98 -8.48
N TRP A 124 1.34 -29.96 -7.71
CA TRP A 124 2.31 -31.07 -7.57
C TRP A 124 1.72 -32.43 -7.15
N TRP A 125 0.43 -32.49 -6.81
CA TRP A 125 -0.33 -33.72 -6.52
C TRP A 125 -1.25 -34.18 -7.66
N GLU A 126 -1.28 -33.48 -8.81
CA GLU A 126 -2.05 -33.87 -10.01
C GLU A 126 -1.22 -34.62 -11.05
N GLU A 127 0.09 -34.84 -10.81
CA GLU A 127 0.86 -35.77 -11.64
C GLU A 127 0.28 -37.19 -11.48
N PRO A 128 -0.10 -37.87 -12.58
CA PRO A 128 -0.58 -39.23 -12.49
C PRO A 128 0.56 -40.11 -11.99
N ASP A 129 0.45 -40.57 -10.74
CA ASP A 129 1.41 -41.48 -10.15
C ASP A 129 1.41 -42.78 -10.97
N GLU A 130 2.43 -42.98 -11.81
CA GLU A 130 2.61 -44.22 -12.59
C GLU A 130 3.03 -45.41 -11.68
N GLY A 131 3.07 -45.24 -10.35
CA GLY A 131 3.67 -46.20 -9.43
C GLY A 131 2.74 -47.05 -8.57
N LEU A 132 1.45 -46.73 -8.44
CA LEU A 132 0.56 -47.41 -7.46
C LEU A 132 -0.52 -48.25 -8.17
N GLU A 133 -0.43 -49.57 -8.02
CA GLU A 133 -1.49 -50.48 -8.44
C GLU A 133 -2.77 -50.23 -7.62
N LEU A 134 -3.96 -50.42 -8.21
CA LEU A 134 -5.26 -50.13 -7.57
C LEU A 134 -5.40 -50.69 -6.14
N HIS A 135 -4.84 -51.87 -5.89
CA HIS A 135 -4.84 -52.51 -4.56
C HIS A 135 -4.06 -51.70 -3.52
N GLN A 136 -2.92 -51.14 -3.89
CA GLN A 136 -2.08 -50.34 -2.99
C GLN A 136 -2.75 -49.01 -2.65
N LEU A 137 -3.53 -48.45 -3.59
CA LEU A 137 -4.33 -47.25 -3.36
C LEU A 137 -5.52 -47.51 -2.42
N GLU A 138 -6.19 -48.66 -2.57
CA GLU A 138 -7.25 -49.08 -1.64
C GLU A 138 -6.70 -49.32 -0.22
N GLU A 139 -5.51 -49.91 -0.10
CA GLU A 139 -4.87 -50.14 1.20
C GLU A 139 -4.43 -48.83 1.87
N LEU A 140 -3.91 -47.88 1.09
CA LEU A 140 -3.57 -46.54 1.59
C LEU A 140 -4.82 -45.76 2.01
N LEU A 141 -5.89 -45.80 1.21
CA LEU A 141 -7.16 -45.15 1.53
C LEU A 141 -7.71 -45.68 2.86
N LYS A 142 -7.70 -47.00 3.03
CA LYS A 142 -8.15 -47.65 4.26
C LYS A 142 -7.32 -47.24 5.47
N SER A 143 -5.98 -47.21 5.32
CA SER A 143 -5.10 -46.75 6.39
C SER A 143 -5.33 -45.28 6.76
N LEU A 144 -5.67 -44.41 5.80
CA LEU A 144 -5.97 -43.00 6.05
C LEU A 144 -7.33 -42.82 6.75
N GLU A 145 -8.33 -43.63 6.38
CA GLU A 145 -9.63 -43.66 7.05
C GLU A 145 -9.48 -44.10 8.51
N ASP A 146 -8.73 -45.18 8.76
CA ASP A 146 -8.43 -45.66 10.10
C ASP A 146 -7.69 -44.59 10.93
N PHE A 147 -6.69 -43.93 10.33
CA PHE A 147 -5.93 -42.86 10.99
C PHE A 147 -6.80 -41.63 11.29
N CYS A 148 -7.65 -41.20 10.36
CA CYS A 148 -8.59 -40.10 10.59
C CYS A 148 -9.61 -40.46 11.68
N GLY A 149 -10.06 -41.72 11.72
CA GLY A 149 -10.88 -42.25 12.80
C GLY A 149 -10.21 -42.12 14.16
N GLU A 150 -8.94 -42.52 14.28
CA GLU A 150 -8.20 -42.41 15.54
C GLU A 150 -7.97 -40.95 15.94
N VAL A 151 -7.65 -40.07 14.99
CA VAL A 151 -7.52 -38.63 15.26
C VAL A 151 -8.85 -38.02 15.72
N ALA A 152 -9.96 -38.40 15.10
CA ALA A 152 -11.30 -37.94 15.47
C ALA A 152 -11.71 -38.45 16.86
N GLU A 153 -11.39 -39.71 17.19
CA GLU A 153 -11.64 -40.27 18.52
C GLU A 153 -10.81 -39.54 19.59
N ARG A 154 -9.52 -39.28 19.32
CA ARG A 154 -8.68 -38.48 20.23
C ARG A 154 -9.18 -37.05 20.39
N LEU A 155 -9.71 -36.44 19.33
CA LEU A 155 -10.32 -35.10 19.40
C LEU A 155 -11.65 -35.12 20.16
N SER A 156 -12.41 -36.23 20.15
CA SER A 156 -13.66 -36.36 20.90
C SER A 156 -13.46 -36.38 22.43
N VAL A 157 -12.26 -36.75 22.89
CA VAL A 157 -11.86 -36.73 24.31
C VAL A 157 -11.60 -35.30 24.82
N TYR A 158 -11.35 -34.35 23.92
CA TYR A 158 -11.20 -32.95 24.30
C TYR A 158 -12.56 -32.23 24.19
N PRO A 159 -13.07 -31.61 25.27
CA PRO A 159 -14.23 -30.72 25.14
C PRO A 159 -13.87 -29.58 24.16
N PRO A 160 -14.83 -29.00 23.42
CA PRO A 160 -14.55 -27.94 22.45
C PRO A 160 -13.97 -26.70 23.16
N GLN A 161 -12.66 -26.66 23.29
CA GLN A 161 -11.91 -25.52 23.82
C GLN A 161 -11.49 -24.65 22.65
N LEU A 162 -12.44 -23.96 22.03
CA LEU A 162 -12.17 -22.82 21.16
C LEU A 162 -13.45 -22.01 20.95
N SER A 163 -13.79 -21.18 21.93
CA SER A 163 -14.45 -19.92 21.62
C SER A 163 -13.40 -19.04 20.94
N LEU A 164 -13.51 -18.89 19.61
CA LEU A 164 -12.78 -17.86 18.88
C LEU A 164 -13.06 -16.51 19.58
N PRO A 165 -12.02 -15.73 19.94
CA PRO A 165 -12.26 -14.38 20.43
C PRO A 165 -13.01 -13.62 19.35
N GLN A 166 -14.19 -13.09 19.69
CA GLN A 166 -14.86 -12.13 18.84
C GLN A 166 -13.92 -10.94 18.70
N THR A 167 -13.17 -10.88 17.60
CA THR A 167 -12.34 -9.74 17.28
C THR A 167 -13.28 -8.58 17.02
N SER A 168 -13.35 -7.67 17.98
CA SER A 168 -13.99 -6.36 17.88
C SER A 168 -13.69 -5.73 16.53
N SER A 169 -14.74 -5.37 15.79
CA SER A 169 -14.76 -4.80 14.43
C SER A 169 -14.07 -3.44 14.24
N SER A 170 -13.03 -3.11 15.02
CA SER A 170 -12.42 -1.77 15.00
C SER A 170 -11.33 -1.56 13.94
N ILE A 171 -10.83 -2.62 13.28
CA ILE A 171 -9.70 -2.48 12.34
C ILE A 171 -10.16 -2.23 10.88
N HIS A 172 -11.42 -2.50 10.54
CA HIS A 172 -11.88 -2.38 9.14
C HIS A 172 -12.13 -0.92 8.66
N ASN A 173 -12.11 0.06 9.56
CA ASN A 173 -12.45 1.45 9.22
C ASN A 173 -11.26 2.29 8.74
N TYR A 174 -10.01 1.88 8.96
CA TYR A 174 -8.86 2.68 8.53
C TYR A 174 -8.42 2.40 7.08
N TYR A 175 -8.63 1.19 6.56
CA TYR A 175 -8.21 0.85 5.20
C TYR A 175 -9.20 1.27 4.10
N THR A 176 -10.50 1.31 4.42
CA THR A 176 -11.53 1.67 3.43
C THR A 176 -11.51 3.14 3.02
N PHE A 177 -10.96 4.04 3.87
CA PHE A 177 -10.84 5.47 3.54
C PHE A 177 -9.71 5.77 2.55
N ILE A 178 -8.67 4.92 2.47
CA ILE A 178 -7.53 5.16 1.59
C ILE A 178 -7.73 4.57 0.18
N SER A 179 -8.56 3.53 0.02
CA SER A 179 -8.78 2.85 -1.27
C SER A 179 -9.81 3.52 -2.20
N LYS A 180 -10.46 4.61 -1.78
CA LYS A 180 -11.38 5.39 -2.64
C LYS A 180 -10.89 6.84 -2.80
N ASN A 181 -9.84 7.03 -3.58
CA ASN A 181 -9.58 8.27 -4.33
C ASN A 181 -8.76 7.99 -5.58
#